data_AF-A0A9Q1GG24-F1
#
_entry.id   AF-A0A9Q1GG24-F1
#
_cell.length_a   1.000
_cell.length_b   1.000
_cell.length_c   1.000
_cell.angle_alpha   90.00
_cell.angle_beta   90.00
_cell.angle_gamma   90.00
#
_symmetry.space_group_name_H-M   'P 1'
#
loop_
_entity.id
_entity.type
_entity.pdbx_description
1 polymer ?
#
loop_
_entity_poly.entity_id
_entity_poly.type
_entity_poly.pdbx_seq_one_letter_code
_entity_poly.pdbx_strand_id
1 'polypeptide(L)'
;MLIDIPLKEEFPAYIEFANDKDVLIRQSVLYEWQPIKCKHCHMYGRLKDQCRKKQAPRKVWRVKQPSPASDPPRSTPQTTADAKGFTSLQQIGVIGLLETKIKIHNFGKVADRLFRGWNMVHNFVPNNHRPILVAWKPQWYTLRQISQSDQHLHCLVKFQTTMQHFYLTFIYGNNHESPRQDLWAELEHIALDMNELDAYWEILNRIGGKPIQDHEVKSFTECIHSCGLQELPSRGSYFSWANKTIWSIINRVFINALWYLHFDFSQVLYMSHSLADHTPLLLHLINRPKPRKAFHFCEMWTRDPSFQTIIHNMMPTVTHNLGQQLDKYHDLRTQQLKAREALERIQMNLQASPNNEQLKLAETQAREHYTSITSSALAIIK
;
A
#
# COMPACT_ATOMS: atom_id res chain seq x y z
N MET A 1 -16.71 7.67 5.09
CA MET A 1 -17.49 6.81 6.00
C MET A 1 -17.26 5.37 5.57
N LEU A 2 -16.55 4.59 6.37
CA LEU A 2 -16.37 3.15 6.15
C LEU A 2 -17.53 2.45 6.86
N ILE A 3 -18.28 1.62 6.13
CA ILE A 3 -19.39 0.84 6.70
C ILE A 3 -18.94 -0.62 6.75
N ASP A 4 -18.81 -1.16 7.95
CA ASP A 4 -18.50 -2.57 8.14
C ASP A 4 -19.75 -3.42 7.86
N ILE A 5 -19.69 -4.23 6.80
CA ILE A 5 -20.78 -5.14 6.42
C ILE A 5 -20.43 -6.57 6.87
N PRO A 6 -21.24 -7.20 7.75
CA PRO A 6 -21.03 -8.58 8.15
C PRO A 6 -21.09 -9.54 6.94
N LEU A 7 -19.98 -10.25 6.67
CA LEU A 7 -19.84 -11.22 5.55
C LEU A 7 -20.80 -12.43 5.60
N LYS A 8 -21.71 -12.50 6.56
CA LYS A 8 -22.67 -13.60 6.75
C LYS A 8 -24.05 -13.30 6.13
N GLU A 9 -24.33 -12.05 5.80
CA GLU A 9 -25.62 -11.59 5.25
C GLU A 9 -25.53 -11.32 3.74
N GLU A 10 -26.68 -11.18 3.08
CA GLU A 10 -26.71 -10.75 1.69
C GLU A 10 -26.24 -9.29 1.59
N PHE A 11 -25.35 -9.00 0.62
CA PHE A 11 -24.80 -7.67 0.46
C PHE A 11 -25.91 -6.68 0.07
N PRO A 12 -26.11 -5.59 0.83
CA PRO A 12 -27.20 -4.66 0.58
C PRO A 12 -27.02 -3.96 -0.76
N ALA A 13 -28.10 -3.84 -1.54
CA ALA A 13 -28.09 -3.10 -2.80
C ALA A 13 -28.15 -1.57 -2.59
N TYR A 14 -28.50 -1.12 -1.38
CA TYR A 14 -28.63 0.28 -1.00
C TYR A 14 -28.31 0.46 0.49
N ILE A 15 -27.82 1.63 0.86
CA ILE A 15 -27.66 2.10 2.24
C ILE A 15 -28.58 3.28 2.49
N GLU A 16 -29.14 3.36 3.70
CA GLU A 16 -30.01 4.46 4.12
C GLU A 16 -29.34 5.19 5.29
N PHE A 17 -29.27 6.51 5.22
CA PHE A 17 -28.74 7.36 6.28
C PHE A 17 -29.45 8.71 6.32
N ALA A 18 -29.61 9.28 7.51
CA ALA A 18 -30.12 10.63 7.66
C ALA A 18 -28.99 11.64 7.45
N ASN A 19 -29.24 12.72 6.70
CA ASN A 19 -28.31 13.83 6.58
C ASN A 19 -28.44 14.82 7.76
N ASP A 20 -27.62 15.87 7.77
CA ASP A 20 -27.59 16.91 8.82
C ASP A 20 -28.90 17.71 8.99
N LYS A 21 -29.93 17.39 8.21
CA LYS A 21 -31.28 17.97 8.27
C LYS A 21 -32.36 16.92 8.57
N ASP A 22 -31.97 15.76 9.10
CA ASP A 22 -32.82 14.60 9.40
C ASP A 22 -33.60 14.05 8.18
N VAL A 23 -33.13 14.32 6.96
CA VAL A 23 -33.73 13.76 5.74
C VAL A 23 -33.07 12.42 5.44
N LEU A 24 -33.88 11.36 5.35
CA LEU A 24 -33.44 10.01 5.02
C LEU A 24 -33.00 9.94 3.55
N ILE A 25 -31.71 9.72 3.31
CA ILE A 25 -31.11 9.53 1.98
C ILE A 25 -30.86 8.05 1.76
N ARG A 26 -31.33 7.54 0.62
CA ARG A 26 -31.08 6.18 0.14
C ARG A 26 -30.09 6.21 -1.01
N GLN A 27 -28.92 5.60 -0.83
CA GLN A 27 -27.83 5.56 -1.81
C GLN A 27 -27.63 4.13 -2.31
N SER A 28 -27.55 3.93 -3.62
CA SER A 28 -27.23 2.62 -4.22
C SER A 28 -25.76 2.24 -3.97
N VAL A 29 -25.51 0.96 -3.71
CA VAL A 29 -24.17 0.42 -3.46
C VAL A 29 -23.73 -0.41 -4.67
N LEU A 30 -22.65 0.02 -5.32
CA LEU A 30 -21.99 -0.73 -6.39
C LEU A 30 -20.77 -1.46 -5.81
N TYR A 31 -20.75 -2.79 -5.91
CA TYR A 31 -19.61 -3.59 -5.49
C TYR A 31 -18.69 -3.82 -6.69
N GLU A 32 -17.48 -3.26 -6.66
CA GLU A 32 -16.45 -3.54 -7.69
C GLU A 32 -16.07 -5.03 -7.74
N TRP A 33 -16.20 -5.74 -6.61
CA TRP A 33 -15.97 -7.17 -6.52
C TRP A 33 -16.77 -7.80 -5.37
N GLN A 34 -17.43 -8.93 -5.64
CA GLN A 34 -18.17 -9.72 -4.64
C GLN A 34 -17.49 -11.08 -4.41
N PRO A 35 -17.24 -11.49 -3.15
CA PRO A 35 -16.57 -12.74 -2.87
C PRO A 35 -17.45 -13.96 -3.21
N ILE A 36 -16.92 -14.85 -4.05
CA ILE A 36 -17.60 -16.08 -4.48
C ILE A 36 -17.65 -17.09 -3.32
N LYS A 37 -18.86 -17.43 -2.85
CA LYS A 37 -19.07 -18.45 -1.81
C LYS A 37 -19.25 -19.85 -2.42
N CYS A 38 -18.40 -20.80 -2.02
CA CYS A 38 -18.50 -22.18 -2.49
C CYS A 38 -19.76 -22.87 -1.92
N LYS A 39 -20.71 -23.25 -2.78
CA LYS A 39 -21.95 -23.94 -2.37
C LYS A 39 -21.76 -25.30 -1.66
N HIS A 40 -20.55 -25.89 -1.72
CA HIS A 40 -20.26 -27.22 -1.14
C HIS A 40 -19.58 -27.16 0.24
N CYS A 41 -18.76 -26.14 0.50
CA CYS A 41 -18.04 -26.02 1.78
C CYS A 41 -18.28 -24.69 2.49
N HIS A 42 -19.14 -23.84 1.93
CA HIS A 42 -19.54 -22.51 2.41
C HIS A 42 -18.39 -21.52 2.65
N MET A 43 -17.19 -21.83 2.16
CA MET A 43 -16.00 -20.96 2.20
C MET A 43 -15.91 -20.08 0.95
N TYR A 44 -15.39 -18.86 1.13
CA TYR A 44 -15.18 -17.89 0.05
C TYR A 44 -13.94 -18.21 -0.82
N GLY A 45 -13.90 -17.65 -2.04
CA GLY A 45 -12.74 -17.65 -2.93
C GLY A 45 -12.64 -18.81 -3.92
N ARG A 46 -13.69 -19.62 -4.11
CA ARG A 46 -13.71 -20.73 -5.09
C ARG A 46 -15.11 -21.21 -5.47
N LEU A 47 -15.25 -21.75 -6.68
CA LEU A 47 -16.46 -22.42 -7.17
C LEU A 47 -16.59 -23.86 -6.62
N LYS A 48 -17.80 -24.44 -6.72
CA LYS A 48 -18.10 -25.82 -6.26
C LYS A 48 -17.15 -26.86 -6.87
N ASP A 49 -16.71 -26.63 -8.09
CA ASP A 49 -16.03 -27.63 -8.92
C ASP A 49 -14.56 -27.78 -8.54
N GLN A 50 -14.00 -26.75 -7.92
CA GLN A 50 -12.63 -26.66 -7.44
C GLN A 50 -12.50 -27.05 -5.95
N CYS A 51 -13.55 -27.65 -5.36
CA CYS A 51 -13.57 -28.00 -3.95
C CYS A 51 -12.80 -29.30 -3.67
N ARG A 52 -11.62 -29.20 -3.07
CA ARG A 52 -10.78 -30.35 -2.66
C ARG A 52 -11.41 -31.32 -1.64
N LYS A 53 -12.53 -30.96 -1.00
CA LYS A 53 -13.29 -31.85 -0.12
C LYS A 53 -14.15 -32.88 -0.89
N LYS A 54 -14.10 -32.92 -2.24
CA LYS A 54 -14.90 -33.84 -3.07
C LYS A 54 -14.49 -35.32 -3.00
N GLN A 55 -13.32 -35.69 -2.46
CA GLN A 55 -12.87 -37.08 -2.50
C GLN A 55 -12.50 -37.60 -1.10
N ALA A 56 -13.21 -38.63 -0.65
CA ALA A 56 -12.84 -39.39 0.54
C ALA A 56 -11.50 -40.12 0.32
N PRO A 57 -10.62 -40.21 1.34
CA PRO A 57 -9.32 -40.84 1.18
C PRO A 57 -9.47 -42.36 1.04
N ARG A 58 -9.10 -42.91 -0.13
CA ARG A 58 -9.05 -44.37 -0.36
C ARG A 58 -7.76 -44.94 0.21
N LYS A 59 -7.85 -45.71 1.30
CA LYS A 59 -6.72 -46.48 1.85
C LYS A 59 -6.46 -47.71 0.98
N VAL A 60 -5.22 -47.95 0.57
CA VAL A 60 -4.79 -49.14 -0.18
C VAL A 60 -3.62 -49.77 0.54
N TRP A 61 -3.70 -51.07 0.82
CA TRP A 61 -2.62 -51.86 1.39
C TRP A 61 -1.55 -52.18 0.33
N ARG A 62 -0.27 -52.03 0.68
CA ARG A 62 0.88 -52.47 -0.13
C ARG A 62 1.71 -53.49 0.63
N VAL A 63 2.03 -54.61 -0.02
CA VAL A 63 2.94 -55.63 0.50
C VAL A 63 4.39 -55.12 0.41
N LYS A 64 5.15 -55.31 1.49
CA LYS A 64 6.55 -54.89 1.63
C LYS A 64 7.44 -55.90 0.88
N GLN A 65 8.08 -55.49 -0.22
CA GLN A 65 9.09 -56.33 -0.89
C GLN A 65 10.50 -56.05 -0.34
N PRO A 66 11.37 -57.08 -0.23
CA PRO A 66 12.75 -56.91 0.21
C PRO A 66 13.63 -56.38 -0.93
N SER A 67 14.54 -55.47 -0.57
CA SER A 67 15.44 -54.74 -1.47
C SER A 67 16.66 -55.54 -1.90
N PRO A 68 17.01 -55.61 -3.20
CA PRO A 68 18.36 -55.91 -3.65
C PRO A 68 19.24 -54.66 -3.65
N ALA A 69 20.52 -54.87 -3.35
CA ALA A 69 21.56 -53.85 -3.21
C ALA A 69 22.06 -53.28 -4.56
N SER A 70 22.49 -52.01 -4.47
CA SER A 70 23.49 -51.27 -5.26
C SER A 70 23.48 -51.33 -6.79
N ASP A 71 23.10 -50.19 -7.39
CA ASP A 71 23.81 -49.51 -8.51
C ASP A 71 23.14 -48.14 -8.80
N PRO A 72 23.76 -47.27 -9.64
CA PRO A 72 24.61 -46.10 -9.36
C PRO A 72 23.80 -44.84 -8.95
N PRO A 73 24.40 -43.64 -8.66
CA PRO A 73 23.64 -42.52 -8.12
C PRO A 73 22.61 -42.00 -9.13
N ARG A 74 21.36 -42.46 -8.96
CA ARG A 74 20.19 -41.91 -9.64
C ARG A 74 20.02 -40.48 -9.14
N SER A 75 20.09 -39.54 -10.07
CA SER A 75 19.82 -38.12 -9.85
C SER A 75 18.63 -37.94 -8.91
N THR A 76 18.88 -37.32 -7.77
CA THR A 76 17.82 -36.82 -6.88
C THR A 76 16.83 -36.05 -7.74
N PRO A 77 15.52 -36.33 -7.65
CA PRO A 77 14.52 -35.46 -8.25
C PRO A 77 14.74 -34.08 -7.63
N GLN A 78 15.23 -33.14 -8.43
CA GLN A 78 15.08 -31.74 -8.14
C GLN A 78 13.58 -31.53 -7.91
N THR A 79 13.22 -31.33 -6.65
CA THR A 79 12.00 -30.62 -6.33
C THR A 79 12.11 -29.30 -7.05
N THR A 80 11.41 -29.19 -8.18
CA THR A 80 11.22 -27.95 -8.90
C THR A 80 10.36 -27.07 -8.00
N ALA A 81 11.01 -26.46 -7.00
CA ALA A 81 10.57 -25.17 -6.49
C ALA A 81 10.48 -24.28 -7.73
N ASP A 82 9.28 -23.83 -8.02
CA ASP A 82 8.88 -23.18 -9.26
C ASP A 82 9.99 -22.30 -9.84
N ALA A 83 10.54 -22.72 -10.99
CA ALA A 83 11.57 -21.97 -11.71
C ALA A 83 11.13 -20.52 -12.04
N LYS A 84 9.82 -20.23 -11.98
CA LYS A 84 9.21 -18.89 -12.13
C LYS A 84 9.39 -17.99 -10.91
N GLY A 85 9.45 -18.53 -9.69
CA GLY A 85 9.73 -17.74 -8.48
C GLY A 85 11.19 -17.29 -8.43
N PHE A 86 12.12 -18.17 -8.81
CA PHE A 86 13.55 -17.87 -8.83
C PHE A 86 13.99 -16.94 -9.98
N THR A 87 13.27 -16.89 -11.12
CA THR A 87 13.58 -15.91 -12.18
C THR A 87 13.37 -14.47 -11.71
N SER A 88 12.44 -14.24 -10.77
CA SER A 88 12.17 -12.90 -10.21
C SER A 88 13.30 -12.36 -9.31
N LEU A 89 14.10 -13.24 -8.70
CA LEU A 89 15.24 -12.84 -7.84
C LEU A 89 16.41 -12.26 -8.64
N GLN A 90 16.48 -12.50 -9.96
CA GLN A 90 17.55 -11.94 -10.79
C GLN A 90 17.49 -10.42 -10.86
N GLN A 91 16.31 -9.82 -10.74
CA GLN A 91 16.12 -8.37 -10.75
C GLN A 91 16.15 -7.74 -9.35
N ILE A 92 16.20 -8.55 -8.30
CA ILE A 92 16.22 -8.07 -6.91
C ILE A 92 17.66 -7.80 -6.48
N GLY A 93 17.90 -6.63 -5.90
CA GLY A 93 19.23 -6.20 -5.47
C GLY A 93 19.51 -6.34 -3.97
N VAL A 94 18.47 -6.26 -3.14
CA VAL A 94 18.52 -6.37 -1.68
C VAL A 94 17.34 -7.24 -1.23
N ILE A 95 17.57 -8.15 -0.30
CA ILE A 95 16.58 -9.08 0.25
C ILE A 95 16.69 -9.05 1.77
N GLY A 96 15.57 -8.75 2.44
CA GLY A 96 15.40 -8.99 3.87
C GLY A 96 14.58 -10.25 4.10
N LEU A 97 15.11 -11.18 4.90
CA LEU A 97 14.42 -12.36 5.38
C LEU A 97 14.15 -12.21 6.87
N LEU A 98 12.87 -12.30 7.24
CA LEU A 98 12.39 -12.25 8.61
C LEU A 98 12.02 -13.66 9.06
N GLU A 99 12.07 -13.92 10.37
CA GLU A 99 11.80 -15.23 10.97
C GLU A 99 12.61 -16.40 10.39
N THR A 100 13.91 -16.20 10.14
CA THR A 100 14.71 -17.29 9.59
C THR A 100 14.84 -18.42 10.62
N LYS A 101 14.27 -19.60 10.34
CA LYS A 101 14.42 -20.80 11.18
C LYS A 101 15.80 -21.47 11.03
N ILE A 102 16.79 -20.70 10.59
CA ILE A 102 18.15 -21.17 10.31
C ILE A 102 18.92 -21.16 11.63
N LYS A 103 19.42 -22.32 12.04
CA LYS A 103 20.33 -22.40 13.19
C LYS A 103 21.69 -21.81 12.80
N ILE A 104 22.35 -21.09 13.71
CA ILE A 104 23.62 -20.39 13.45
C ILE A 104 24.70 -21.27 12.83
N HIS A 105 24.83 -22.53 13.26
CA HIS A 105 25.81 -23.48 12.71
C HIS A 105 25.52 -23.93 11.27
N ASN A 106 24.27 -23.82 10.81
CA ASN A 106 23.87 -24.10 9.43
C ASN A 106 23.85 -22.83 8.56
N PHE A 107 24.07 -21.66 9.15
CA PHE A 107 23.95 -20.39 8.45
C PHE A 107 24.86 -20.31 7.23
N GLY A 108 26.17 -20.56 7.40
CA GLY A 108 27.14 -20.50 6.28
C GLY A 108 26.72 -21.38 5.10
N LYS A 109 26.31 -22.63 5.37
CA LYS A 109 25.86 -23.57 4.32
C LYS A 109 24.61 -23.09 3.58
N VAL A 110 23.67 -22.46 4.28
CA VAL A 110 22.44 -21.94 3.69
C VAL A 110 22.71 -20.66 2.91
N ALA A 111 23.53 -19.77 3.47
CA ALA A 111 24.00 -18.54 2.83
C ALA A 111 24.71 -18.84 1.50
N ASP A 112 25.69 -19.75 1.48
CA ASP A 112 26.44 -20.14 0.28
C ASP A 112 25.57 -20.73 -0.83
N ARG A 113 24.45 -21.37 -0.44
CA ARG A 113 23.52 -22.01 -1.37
C ARG A 113 22.52 -21.02 -1.96
N LEU A 114 21.97 -20.12 -1.14
CA LEU A 114 20.90 -19.21 -1.54
C LEU A 114 21.43 -17.89 -2.12
N PHE A 115 22.57 -17.43 -1.61
CA PHE A 115 23.08 -16.07 -1.81
C PHE A 115 24.53 -16.09 -2.32
N ARG A 116 24.85 -17.01 -3.23
CA ARG A 116 26.18 -17.11 -3.84
C ARG A 116 26.56 -15.78 -4.52
N GLY A 117 27.66 -15.18 -4.08
CA GLY A 117 28.16 -13.90 -4.59
C GLY A 117 27.43 -12.66 -4.07
N TRP A 118 26.56 -12.80 -3.07
CA TRP A 118 25.93 -11.69 -2.36
C TRP A 118 26.67 -11.43 -1.05
N ASN A 119 26.64 -10.18 -0.59
CA ASN A 119 27.05 -9.83 0.76
C ASN A 119 25.86 -9.94 1.70
N MET A 120 26.11 -10.17 2.99
CA MET A 120 25.07 -10.46 3.97
C MET A 120 25.38 -9.84 5.33
N VAL A 121 24.32 -9.48 6.05
CA VAL A 121 24.36 -8.98 7.42
C VAL A 121 23.17 -9.49 8.21
N HIS A 122 23.32 -9.70 9.50
CA HIS A 122 22.31 -10.35 10.33
C HIS A 122 22.42 -9.97 11.80
N ASN A 123 21.34 -10.10 12.55
CA ASN A 123 21.31 -9.89 14.01
C ASN A 123 21.26 -11.20 14.81
N PHE A 124 21.90 -12.29 14.34
CA PHE A 124 21.98 -13.54 15.12
C PHE A 124 22.64 -13.30 16.49
N VAL A 125 21.89 -13.58 17.55
CA VAL A 125 22.36 -13.59 18.95
C VAL A 125 21.96 -14.93 19.57
N PRO A 126 22.72 -15.50 20.54
CA PRO A 126 22.46 -16.84 21.08
C PRO A 126 21.03 -17.06 21.62
N ASN A 127 20.35 -16.00 22.07
CA ASN A 127 18.97 -16.04 22.57
C ASN A 127 17.93 -15.48 21.60
N ASN A 128 18.34 -15.02 20.40
CA ASN A 128 17.40 -14.52 19.41
C ASN A 128 16.83 -15.68 18.61
N HIS A 129 15.57 -16.01 18.90
CA HIS A 129 14.86 -17.10 18.25
C HIS A 129 14.37 -16.77 16.83
N ARG A 130 14.40 -15.50 16.41
CA ARG A 130 13.86 -15.03 15.12
C ARG A 130 14.76 -13.96 14.48
N PRO A 131 15.94 -14.35 14.00
CA PRO A 131 16.91 -13.43 13.43
C PRO A 131 16.48 -12.91 12.06
N ILE A 132 16.78 -11.64 11.86
CA ILE A 132 16.66 -10.87 10.63
C ILE A 132 17.95 -11.06 9.84
N LEU A 133 17.80 -11.45 8.58
CA LEU A 133 18.90 -11.59 7.63
C LEU A 133 18.69 -10.65 6.46
N VAL A 134 19.71 -9.88 6.12
CA VAL A 134 19.71 -9.01 4.94
C VAL A 134 20.84 -9.44 4.03
N ALA A 135 20.52 -9.68 2.76
CA ALA A 135 21.47 -10.03 1.71
C ALA A 135 21.36 -9.03 0.56
N TRP A 136 22.48 -8.66 -0.07
CA TRP A 136 22.47 -7.78 -1.24
C TRP A 136 23.54 -8.14 -2.28
N LYS A 137 23.31 -7.73 -3.52
CA LYS A 137 24.28 -7.85 -4.61
C LYS A 137 25.34 -6.75 -4.47
N PRO A 138 26.62 -7.08 -4.21
CA PRO A 138 27.67 -6.08 -4.00
C PRO A 138 27.94 -5.24 -5.27
N GLN A 139 27.64 -5.78 -6.45
CA GLN A 139 27.77 -5.08 -7.73
C GLN A 139 26.76 -3.94 -7.92
N TRP A 140 25.66 -3.93 -7.16
CA TRP A 140 24.58 -2.93 -7.29
C TRP A 140 24.47 -2.06 -6.05
N TYR A 141 24.71 -2.63 -4.88
CA TYR A 141 24.53 -1.96 -3.60
C TYR A 141 25.72 -2.15 -2.67
N THR A 142 25.98 -1.14 -1.85
CA THR A 142 26.76 -1.27 -0.62
C THR A 142 25.83 -1.05 0.55
N LEU A 143 25.87 -1.94 1.53
CA LEU A 143 25.00 -1.91 2.69
C LEU A 143 25.86 -1.91 3.94
N ARG A 144 25.67 -0.92 4.82
CA ARG A 144 26.38 -0.78 6.09
C ARG A 144 25.37 -0.85 7.22
N GLN A 145 25.51 -1.82 8.11
CA GLN A 145 24.73 -1.85 9.36
C GLN A 145 25.11 -0.66 10.23
N ILE A 146 24.09 0.03 10.74
CA ILE A 146 24.22 1.20 11.61
C ILE A 146 23.89 0.80 13.05
N SER A 147 22.74 0.16 13.26
CA SER A 147 22.29 -0.35 14.55
C SER A 147 21.50 -1.65 14.38
N GLN A 148 21.34 -2.38 15.47
CA GLN A 148 20.55 -3.61 15.51
C GLN A 148 19.96 -3.82 16.90
N SER A 149 18.84 -4.52 16.95
CA SER A 149 18.27 -5.12 18.18
C SER A 149 17.76 -6.52 17.85
N ASP A 150 17.10 -7.17 18.81
CA ASP A 150 16.39 -8.43 18.54
C ASP A 150 15.22 -8.25 17.56
N GLN A 151 14.66 -7.03 17.49
CA GLN A 151 13.46 -6.70 16.71
C GLN A 151 13.76 -5.89 15.45
N HIS A 152 14.94 -5.30 15.28
CA HIS A 152 15.26 -4.52 14.09
C HIS A 152 16.71 -4.71 13.61
N LEU A 153 16.92 -4.44 12.33
CA LEU A 153 18.25 -4.30 11.72
C LEU A 153 18.25 -3.05 10.84
N HIS A 154 18.97 -2.02 11.27
CA HIS A 154 19.01 -0.71 10.63
C HIS A 154 20.27 -0.55 9.78
N CYS A 155 20.08 -0.18 8.51
CA CYS A 155 21.14 -0.21 7.52
C CYS A 155 21.14 1.04 6.64
N LEU A 156 22.33 1.54 6.32
CA LEU A 156 22.55 2.51 5.25
C LEU A 156 22.76 1.75 3.94
N VAL A 157 21.89 1.99 2.95
CA VAL A 157 21.94 1.39 1.63
C VAL A 157 22.43 2.42 0.62
N LYS A 158 23.48 2.12 -0.13
CA LYS A 158 24.04 2.98 -1.19
C LYS A 158 23.97 2.30 -2.54
N PHE A 159 23.51 3.01 -3.56
CA PHE A 159 23.62 2.58 -4.95
C PHE A 159 25.07 2.72 -5.44
N GLN A 160 25.62 1.68 -6.04
CA GLN A 160 26.97 1.70 -6.61
C GLN A 160 27.08 2.65 -7.82
N THR A 161 26.00 2.79 -8.60
CA THR A 161 26.02 3.54 -9.87
C THR A 161 25.79 5.04 -9.71
N THR A 162 24.91 5.44 -8.79
CA THR A 162 24.50 6.85 -8.63
C THR A 162 25.05 7.52 -7.38
N MET A 163 25.72 6.76 -6.49
CA MET A 163 26.16 7.19 -5.15
C MET A 163 25.03 7.72 -4.24
N GLN A 164 23.77 7.65 -4.70
CA GLN A 164 22.60 7.93 -3.88
C GLN A 164 22.52 6.89 -2.76
N HIS A 165 21.96 7.30 -1.63
CA HIS A 165 21.79 6.43 -0.48
C HIS A 165 20.51 6.73 0.26
N PHE A 166 20.07 5.77 1.05
CA PHE A 166 18.91 5.86 1.92
C PHE A 166 19.08 4.91 3.09
N TYR A 167 18.36 5.16 4.17
CA TYR A 167 18.33 4.24 5.29
C TYR A 167 17.17 3.27 5.18
N LEU A 168 17.43 2.04 5.61
CA LEU A 168 16.52 0.92 5.53
C LEU A 168 16.52 0.15 6.84
N THR A 169 15.40 0.18 7.54
CA THR A 169 15.21 -0.55 8.79
C THR A 169 14.34 -1.76 8.56
N PHE A 170 14.90 -2.96 8.70
CA PHE A 170 14.13 -4.21 8.69
C PHE A 170 13.62 -4.46 10.09
N ILE A 171 12.31 -4.59 10.29
CA ILE A 171 11.71 -4.76 11.61
C ILE A 171 10.89 -6.04 11.67
N TYR A 172 11.07 -6.75 12.78
CA TYR A 172 10.31 -7.89 13.21
C TYR A 172 9.83 -7.64 14.65
N GLY A 173 8.67 -6.99 14.77
CA GLY A 173 8.07 -6.67 16.05
C GLY A 173 7.67 -7.91 16.86
N ASN A 174 7.90 -7.85 18.18
CA ASN A 174 7.48 -8.92 19.09
C ASN A 174 5.95 -9.03 19.10
N ASN A 175 5.45 -10.26 19.25
CA ASN A 175 4.02 -10.51 19.36
C ASN A 175 3.41 -9.91 20.66
N HIS A 176 4.24 -9.65 21.67
CA HIS A 176 3.81 -9.04 22.93
C HIS A 176 4.02 -7.52 22.90
N GLU A 177 3.10 -6.79 23.52
CA GLU A 177 3.14 -5.32 23.56
C GLU A 177 4.31 -4.76 24.37
N SER A 178 4.58 -5.32 25.55
CA SER A 178 5.64 -4.80 26.43
C SER A 178 7.02 -4.76 25.76
N PRO A 179 7.53 -5.84 25.11
CA PRO A 179 8.80 -5.76 24.38
C PRO A 179 8.79 -4.83 23.16
N ARG A 180 7.63 -4.52 22.58
CA ARG A 180 7.55 -3.57 21.46
C ARG A 180 7.80 -2.12 21.88
N GLN A 181 7.66 -1.79 23.17
CA GLN A 181 7.96 -0.43 23.63
C GLN A 181 9.42 -0.03 23.41
N ASP A 182 10.35 -0.97 23.62
CA ASP A 182 11.77 -0.76 23.34
C ASP A 182 12.00 -0.52 21.84
N LEU A 183 11.29 -1.26 20.98
CA LEU A 183 11.34 -1.04 19.55
C LEU A 183 10.83 0.36 19.16
N TRP A 184 9.71 0.81 19.72
CA TRP A 184 9.18 2.16 19.45
C TRP A 184 10.16 3.27 19.83
N ALA A 185 10.78 3.17 21.01
CA ALA A 185 11.79 4.13 21.45
C ALA A 185 13.01 4.16 20.52
N GLU A 186 13.47 3.00 20.05
CA GLU A 186 14.57 2.91 19.08
C GLU A 186 14.19 3.50 17.71
N LEU A 187 12.96 3.28 17.22
CA LEU A 187 12.49 3.87 15.96
C LEU A 187 12.40 5.39 16.03
N GLU A 188 11.92 5.92 17.16
CA GLU A 188 11.88 7.37 17.42
C GLU A 188 13.29 7.94 17.53
N HIS A 189 14.22 7.23 18.18
CA HIS A 189 15.62 7.65 18.23
C HIS A 189 16.26 7.68 16.82
N ILE A 190 16.03 6.65 16.01
CA ILE A 190 16.46 6.62 14.61
C ILE A 190 15.84 7.79 13.82
N ALA A 191 14.56 8.11 14.04
CA ALA A 191 13.89 9.23 13.36
C ALA A 191 14.50 10.59 13.75
N LEU A 192 14.86 10.76 15.02
CA LEU A 192 15.44 12.00 15.55
C LEU A 192 16.87 12.24 15.07
N ASP A 193 17.67 11.18 15.02
CA ASP A 193 19.06 11.24 14.56
C ASP A 193 19.16 11.53 13.06
N MET A 194 18.09 11.29 12.30
CA MET A 194 18.11 11.31 10.84
C MET A 194 17.19 12.36 10.24
N ASN A 195 17.76 13.54 10.02
CA ASN A 195 17.26 14.54 9.07
C ASN A 195 17.37 14.07 7.58
N GLU A 196 17.57 12.78 7.29
CA GLU A 196 17.72 12.23 5.93
C GLU A 196 17.08 10.83 5.74
N LEU A 197 16.12 10.75 4.81
CA LEU A 197 15.68 9.58 4.02
C LEU A 197 15.48 8.23 4.77
N ASP A 198 14.27 8.01 5.25
CA ASP A 198 13.88 6.78 5.93
C ASP A 198 12.87 5.97 5.13
N ALA A 199 13.13 4.67 5.06
CA ALA A 199 12.12 3.64 4.82
C ALA A 199 12.13 2.66 6.01
N TYR A 200 11.01 2.63 6.74
CA TYR A 200 10.77 1.75 7.87
C TYR A 200 9.97 0.54 7.39
N TRP A 201 10.48 -0.67 7.62
CA TRP A 201 9.73 -1.90 7.35
C TRP A 201 9.21 -2.43 8.66
N GLU A 202 7.94 -2.24 9.00
CA GLU A 202 7.35 -3.05 10.07
C GLU A 202 6.05 -3.72 9.67
N ILE A 203 5.99 -4.97 10.14
CA ILE A 203 4.90 -5.89 10.08
C ILE A 203 3.96 -5.67 11.28
N LEU A 204 2.81 -4.98 11.13
CA LEU A 204 1.71 -5.13 12.08
C LEU A 204 0.35 -4.73 11.46
N ASN A 205 -0.45 -5.75 11.14
CA ASN A 205 -1.91 -5.77 11.36
C ASN A 205 -2.54 -7.15 11.07
N ARG A 206 -3.10 -7.76 12.12
CA ARG A 206 -3.81 -9.04 12.04
C ARG A 206 -5.25 -8.82 11.59
N ILE A 207 -5.61 -9.15 10.34
CA ILE A 207 -7.01 -9.33 9.96
C ILE A 207 -7.40 -10.80 10.26
N GLY A 208 -8.41 -10.99 11.12
CA GLY A 208 -8.90 -12.31 11.55
C GLY A 208 -8.26 -12.86 12.84
N GLY A 209 -9.04 -13.59 13.65
CA GLY A 209 -8.74 -13.87 15.06
C GLY A 209 -9.62 -13.02 15.98
N LYS A 210 -9.24 -12.84 17.25
CA LYS A 210 -9.93 -11.88 18.14
C LYS A 210 -9.84 -10.46 17.53
N PRO A 211 -10.87 -9.60 17.69
CA PRO A 211 -10.78 -8.19 17.32
C PRO A 211 -9.51 -7.58 17.91
N ILE A 212 -8.77 -6.83 17.10
CA ILE A 212 -7.66 -6.02 17.62
C ILE A 212 -8.28 -4.93 18.49
N GLN A 213 -7.75 -4.74 19.69
CA GLN A 213 -8.20 -3.68 20.58
C GLN A 213 -7.44 -2.39 20.28
N ASP A 214 -8.10 -1.24 20.47
CA ASP A 214 -7.51 0.07 20.14
C ASP A 214 -6.16 0.31 20.82
N HIS A 215 -5.97 -0.17 22.05
CA HIS A 215 -4.70 -0.04 22.76
C HIS A 215 -3.54 -0.77 22.06
N GLU A 216 -3.81 -1.87 21.36
CA GLU A 216 -2.78 -2.67 20.66
C GLU A 216 -2.23 -1.95 19.42
N VAL A 217 -2.97 -0.97 18.87
CA VAL A 217 -2.62 -0.20 17.64
C VAL A 217 -2.25 1.24 17.97
N LYS A 218 -2.71 1.77 19.11
CA LYS A 218 -2.48 3.15 19.53
C LYS A 218 -0.98 3.47 19.61
N SER A 219 -0.23 2.68 20.37
CA SER A 219 1.22 2.88 20.55
C SER A 219 1.98 2.83 19.22
N PHE A 220 1.61 1.91 18.34
CA PHE A 220 2.16 1.83 16.99
C PHE A 220 1.84 3.08 16.16
N THR A 221 0.58 3.51 16.17
CA THR A 221 0.12 4.68 15.39
C THR A 221 0.80 5.96 15.87
N GLU A 222 0.95 6.12 17.19
CA GLU A 222 1.68 7.21 17.81
C GLU A 222 3.15 7.19 17.40
N CYS A 223 3.84 6.04 17.46
CA CYS A 223 5.23 5.92 17.02
C CYS A 223 5.41 6.29 15.53
N ILE A 224 4.56 5.74 14.64
CA ILE A 224 4.60 6.06 13.21
C ILE A 224 4.38 7.56 12.96
N HIS A 225 3.44 8.17 13.68
CA HIS A 225 3.18 9.60 13.59
C HIS A 225 4.36 10.44 14.12
N SER A 226 4.91 10.10 15.29
CA SER A 226 6.08 10.76 15.89
C SER A 226 7.32 10.68 15.00
N CYS A 227 7.51 9.56 14.30
CA CYS A 227 8.60 9.37 13.35
C CYS A 227 8.37 10.07 11.99
N GLY A 228 7.20 10.71 11.78
CA GLY A 228 6.88 11.36 10.51
C GLY A 228 6.74 10.37 9.34
N LEU A 229 6.28 9.15 9.64
CA LEU A 229 6.19 8.06 8.68
C LEU A 229 4.81 7.91 8.08
N GLN A 230 4.81 7.55 6.79
CA GLN A 230 3.62 7.27 6.04
C GLN A 230 3.73 5.89 5.39
N GLU A 231 2.65 5.11 5.48
CA GLU A 231 2.58 3.83 4.78
C GLU A 231 2.61 4.04 3.25
N LEU A 232 3.46 3.27 2.56
CA LEU A 232 3.53 3.27 1.12
C LEU A 232 2.40 2.38 0.55
N PRO A 233 1.58 2.87 -0.40
CA PRO A 233 0.50 2.09 -0.97
C PRO A 233 0.99 0.79 -1.63
N SER A 234 0.27 -0.29 -1.34
CA SER A 234 0.57 -1.62 -1.84
C SER A 234 -0.43 -2.09 -2.90
N ARG A 235 0.03 -2.90 -3.85
CA ARG A 235 -0.79 -3.61 -4.85
C ARG A 235 -0.49 -5.12 -4.83
N GLY A 236 -1.35 -5.93 -5.43
CA GLY A 236 -1.16 -7.38 -5.55
C GLY A 236 -2.06 -8.18 -4.61
N SER A 237 -1.54 -9.28 -4.07
CA SER A 237 -2.29 -10.15 -3.14
C SER A 237 -2.92 -9.37 -1.98
N TYR A 238 -4.19 -9.65 -1.66
CA TYR A 238 -4.93 -8.96 -0.60
C TYR A 238 -4.43 -9.24 0.83
N PHE A 239 -3.70 -10.34 1.04
CA PHE A 239 -3.22 -10.75 2.35
C PHE A 239 -1.72 -11.01 2.31
N SER A 240 -1.04 -10.61 3.39
CA SER A 240 0.41 -10.81 3.54
C SER A 240 0.74 -12.04 4.38
N TRP A 241 -0.25 -12.60 5.06
CA TRP A 241 -0.12 -13.78 5.91
C TRP A 241 -1.41 -14.59 5.93
N ALA A 242 -1.27 -15.91 5.94
CA ALA A 242 -2.38 -16.82 6.05
C ALA A 242 -2.01 -18.05 6.85
N ASN A 243 -2.89 -18.45 7.76
CA ASN A 243 -2.88 -19.80 8.34
C ASN A 243 -4.12 -20.57 7.91
N LYS A 244 -4.31 -21.79 8.45
CA LYS A 244 -5.44 -22.66 8.10
C LYS A 244 -6.83 -22.01 8.29
N THR A 245 -6.94 -20.95 9.08
CA THR A 245 -8.20 -20.34 9.53
C THR A 245 -8.24 -18.79 9.51
N ILE A 246 -7.10 -18.11 9.35
CA ILE A 246 -6.94 -16.66 9.53
C ILE A 246 -6.11 -16.10 8.36
N TRP A 247 -6.48 -14.90 7.88
CA TRP A 247 -5.84 -14.22 6.73
C TRP A 247 -5.62 -12.74 7.06
N SER A 248 -4.36 -12.31 7.16
CA SER A 248 -3.99 -10.99 7.69
C SER A 248 -3.05 -10.21 6.77
N ILE A 249 -3.06 -8.88 6.86
CA ILE A 249 -2.08 -7.98 6.22
C ILE A 249 -1.13 -7.51 7.31
N ILE A 250 -0.18 -8.36 7.63
CA ILE A 250 0.83 -8.04 8.63
C ILE A 250 2.02 -7.32 8.00
N ASN A 251 2.46 -7.61 6.76
CA ASN A 251 3.69 -7.02 6.19
C ASN A 251 3.41 -5.65 5.56
N ARG A 252 4.08 -4.59 6.01
CA ARG A 252 3.87 -3.21 5.52
C ARG A 252 5.21 -2.49 5.29
N VAL A 253 5.17 -1.41 4.52
CA VAL A 253 6.33 -0.54 4.25
C VAL A 253 5.94 0.89 4.55
N PHE A 254 6.77 1.58 5.30
CA PHE A 254 6.60 2.98 5.68
C PHE A 254 7.78 3.79 5.15
N ILE A 255 7.53 5.04 4.80
CA ILE A 255 8.51 5.97 4.26
C ILE A 255 8.30 7.35 4.86
N ASN A 256 9.37 8.15 4.95
CA ASN A 256 9.27 9.55 5.37
C ASN A 256 9.10 10.51 4.17
N ALA A 257 8.90 11.80 4.44
CA ALA A 257 8.72 12.81 3.41
C ALA A 257 9.94 12.98 2.48
N LEU A 258 11.15 12.70 2.99
CA LEU A 258 12.39 12.81 2.22
C LEU A 258 12.49 11.71 1.16
N TRP A 259 11.94 10.52 1.41
CA TRP A 259 11.80 9.48 0.39
C TRP A 259 11.12 9.98 -0.87
N TYR A 260 10.02 10.73 -0.72
CA TYR A 260 9.30 11.35 -1.83
C TYR A 260 10.06 12.46 -2.53
N LEU A 261 11.13 13.02 -1.96
CA LEU A 261 11.96 14.00 -2.64
C LEU A 261 12.97 13.31 -3.56
N HIS A 262 13.59 12.24 -3.09
CA HIS A 262 14.71 11.58 -3.79
C HIS A 262 14.28 10.49 -4.77
N PHE A 263 13.21 9.75 -4.48
CA PHE A 263 12.71 8.72 -5.39
C PHE A 263 11.52 9.24 -6.18
N ASP A 264 11.50 8.92 -7.47
CA ASP A 264 10.45 9.39 -8.37
C ASP A 264 9.11 8.73 -8.11
N PHE A 265 9.08 7.42 -8.30
CA PHE A 265 7.92 6.61 -8.05
C PHE A 265 8.36 5.32 -7.35
N SER A 266 7.75 5.03 -6.22
CA SER A 266 7.94 3.78 -5.48
C SER A 266 6.59 3.13 -5.24
N GLN A 267 6.54 1.80 -5.35
CA GLN A 267 5.34 1.03 -5.03
C GLN A 267 5.70 -0.25 -4.28
N VAL A 268 4.78 -0.72 -3.45
CA VAL A 268 4.88 -2.02 -2.80
C VAL A 268 4.03 -3.03 -3.58
N LEU A 269 4.60 -4.19 -3.88
CA LEU A 269 3.90 -5.31 -4.50
C LEU A 269 3.91 -6.51 -3.56
N TYR A 270 2.73 -7.01 -3.18
CA TYR A 270 2.58 -8.34 -2.62
C TYR A 270 2.73 -9.36 -3.73
N MET A 271 3.78 -10.17 -3.65
CA MET A 271 4.05 -11.21 -4.64
C MET A 271 2.98 -12.32 -4.59
N SER A 272 2.96 -13.19 -5.58
CA SER A 272 2.05 -14.34 -5.57
C SER A 272 2.43 -15.32 -4.46
N HIS A 273 1.43 -15.88 -3.79
CA HIS A 273 1.61 -16.84 -2.70
C HIS A 273 2.47 -18.02 -3.15
N SER A 274 3.58 -18.24 -2.43
CA SER A 274 4.31 -19.51 -2.47
C SER A 274 3.81 -20.43 -1.35
N LEU A 275 4.41 -21.61 -1.18
CA LEU A 275 4.06 -22.58 -0.13
C LEU A 275 4.28 -22.09 1.32
N ALA A 276 4.69 -20.84 1.52
CA ALA A 276 4.86 -20.20 2.81
C ALA A 276 3.55 -19.59 3.34
N ASP A 277 3.44 -19.49 4.66
CA ASP A 277 2.40 -18.77 5.39
C ASP A 277 2.52 -17.24 5.26
N HIS A 278 3.66 -16.72 4.79
CA HIS A 278 3.88 -15.31 4.48
C HIS A 278 3.97 -15.07 2.96
N THR A 279 3.36 -13.97 2.51
CA THR A 279 3.50 -13.43 1.16
C THR A 279 4.66 -12.44 1.11
N PRO A 280 5.68 -12.66 0.25
CA PRO A 280 6.79 -11.74 0.11
C PRO A 280 6.36 -10.35 -0.37
N LEU A 281 7.02 -9.32 0.15
CA LEU A 281 6.88 -7.93 -0.28
C LEU A 281 8.03 -7.55 -1.23
N LEU A 282 7.69 -6.88 -2.32
CA LEU A 282 8.64 -6.27 -3.24
C LEU A 282 8.46 -4.75 -3.24
N LEU A 283 9.45 -4.03 -2.73
CA LEU A 283 9.57 -2.58 -2.93
C LEU A 283 10.18 -2.34 -4.31
N HIS A 284 9.40 -1.77 -5.22
CA HIS A 284 9.83 -1.48 -6.58
C HIS A 284 10.06 0.02 -6.74
N LEU A 285 11.31 0.41 -6.95
CA LEU A 285 11.70 1.76 -7.35
C LEU A 285 11.57 1.88 -8.88
N ILE A 286 10.59 2.65 -9.33
CA ILE A 286 10.29 2.83 -10.74
C ILE A 286 10.90 4.14 -11.20
N ASN A 287 11.81 4.05 -12.16
CA ASN A 287 12.42 5.23 -12.79
C ASN A 287 11.46 5.82 -13.84
N ARG A 288 10.48 6.60 -13.38
CA ARG A 288 9.52 7.34 -14.21
C ARG A 288 9.54 8.78 -13.73
N PRO A 289 9.73 9.78 -14.61
CA PRO A 289 9.82 11.17 -14.16
C PRO A 289 8.55 11.58 -13.42
N LYS A 290 8.71 12.24 -12.27
CA LYS A 290 7.57 12.84 -11.56
C LYS A 290 6.84 13.80 -12.51
N PRO A 291 5.50 13.82 -12.50
CA PRO A 291 4.79 14.91 -13.14
C PRO A 291 5.27 16.24 -12.55
N ARG A 292 5.25 17.31 -13.36
CA ARG A 292 5.64 18.65 -12.89
C ARG A 292 4.82 18.99 -11.65
N LYS A 293 5.51 19.43 -10.58
CA LYS A 293 4.86 19.85 -9.34
C LYS A 293 3.94 21.02 -9.66
N ALA A 294 2.63 20.80 -9.61
CA ALA A 294 1.63 21.86 -9.60
C ALA A 294 1.26 22.14 -8.14
N PHE A 295 1.31 23.41 -7.75
CA PHE A 295 0.76 23.82 -6.47
C PHE A 295 -0.76 23.67 -6.53
N HIS A 296 -1.29 22.71 -5.78
CA HIS A 296 -2.73 22.54 -5.64
C HIS A 296 -3.17 23.35 -4.44
N PHE A 297 -3.73 24.52 -4.71
CA PHE A 297 -4.32 25.36 -3.69
C PHE A 297 -5.68 24.79 -3.27
N CYS A 298 -5.88 24.53 -1.97
CA CYS A 298 -7.20 24.16 -1.47
C CYS A 298 -8.01 25.44 -1.22
N GLU A 299 -9.02 25.70 -2.05
CA GLU A 299 -9.91 26.86 -1.91
C GLU A 299 -10.55 26.95 -0.52
N MET A 300 -10.73 25.83 0.18
CA MET A 300 -11.23 25.84 1.56
C MET A 300 -10.42 26.78 2.46
N TRP A 301 -9.11 26.92 2.23
CA TRP A 301 -8.26 27.79 3.04
C TRP A 301 -8.63 29.26 2.92
N THR A 302 -9.19 29.74 1.80
CA THR A 302 -9.65 31.15 1.69
C THR A 302 -10.88 31.45 2.54
N ARG A 303 -11.62 30.42 2.95
CA ARG A 303 -12.81 30.57 3.79
C ARG A 303 -12.46 30.78 5.25
N ASP A 304 -11.22 30.48 5.64
CA ASP A 304 -10.74 30.76 6.98
C ASP A 304 -10.55 32.28 7.16
N PRO A 305 -11.19 32.93 8.15
CA PRO A 305 -11.04 34.36 8.39
C PRO A 305 -9.58 34.81 8.61
N SER A 306 -8.71 33.91 9.08
CA SER A 306 -7.29 34.18 9.33
C SER A 306 -6.42 34.12 8.07
N PHE A 307 -6.92 33.56 6.97
CA PHE A 307 -6.13 33.31 5.76
C PHE A 307 -5.47 34.57 5.19
N GLN A 308 -6.23 35.66 5.07
CA GLN A 308 -5.72 36.93 4.56
C GLN A 308 -4.59 37.48 5.46
N THR A 309 -4.77 37.41 6.77
CA THR A 309 -3.77 37.84 7.75
C THR A 309 -2.50 36.98 7.69
N ILE A 310 -2.64 35.66 7.54
CA ILE A 310 -1.50 34.73 7.42
C ILE A 310 -0.70 35.04 6.16
N ILE A 311 -1.36 35.19 5.01
CA ILE A 311 -0.68 35.49 3.74
C ILE A 311 0.02 36.86 3.80
N HIS A 312 -0.65 37.87 4.34
CA HIS A 312 -0.08 39.21 4.48
C HIS A 312 1.15 39.23 5.40
N ASN A 313 1.14 38.43 6.48
CA ASN A 313 2.22 38.39 7.46
C ASN A 313 3.39 37.48 7.04
N MET A 314 3.13 36.41 6.29
CA MET A 314 4.16 35.42 5.91
C MET A 314 4.78 35.63 4.53
N MET A 315 4.17 36.43 3.65
CA MET A 315 4.70 36.66 2.30
C MET A 315 5.22 38.10 2.17
N PRO A 316 6.49 38.36 2.52
CA PRO A 316 7.09 39.67 2.29
C PRO A 316 7.21 39.89 0.78
N THR A 317 6.47 40.88 0.28
CA THR A 317 6.74 41.54 -1.01
C THR A 317 6.50 40.71 -2.29
N VAL A 318 5.32 40.08 -2.42
CA VAL A 318 4.73 39.78 -3.75
C VAL A 318 3.29 40.34 -3.80
N THR A 319 3.13 41.58 -3.36
CA THR A 319 1.87 42.31 -3.42
C THR A 319 1.81 43.02 -4.75
N HIS A 320 1.14 42.41 -5.74
CA HIS A 320 0.23 43.16 -6.61
C HIS A 320 -0.69 42.28 -7.48
N ASN A 321 -0.35 41.02 -7.75
CA ASN A 321 -1.08 40.24 -8.77
C ASN A 321 -1.87 39.02 -8.26
N LEU A 322 -1.53 38.45 -7.09
CA LEU A 322 -2.20 37.22 -6.60
C LEU A 322 -3.65 37.47 -6.16
N GLY A 323 -3.92 38.57 -5.45
CA GLY A 323 -5.28 38.92 -5.00
C GLY A 323 -6.25 39.14 -6.16
N GLN A 324 -5.84 39.93 -7.16
CA GLN A 324 -6.64 40.16 -8.38
C GLN A 324 -6.84 38.89 -9.20
N GLN A 325 -5.85 37.99 -9.26
CA GLN A 325 -6.03 36.70 -9.91
C GLN A 325 -7.06 35.85 -9.17
N LEU A 326 -6.98 35.76 -7.84
CA LEU A 326 -7.91 34.99 -7.00
C LEU A 326 -9.36 35.48 -7.14
N ASP A 327 -9.58 36.79 -7.14
CA ASP A 327 -10.92 37.38 -7.35
C ASP A 327 -11.49 37.05 -8.73
N LYS A 328 -10.63 37.11 -9.77
CA LYS A 328 -10.99 36.73 -11.14
C LYS A 328 -11.35 35.25 -11.27
N TYR A 329 -10.64 34.36 -10.57
CA TYR A 329 -10.96 32.93 -10.53
C TYR A 329 -12.30 32.66 -9.83
N HIS A 330 -12.58 33.37 -8.73
CA HIS A 330 -13.84 33.22 -8.01
C HIS A 330 -15.04 33.67 -8.87
N ASP A 331 -14.92 34.80 -9.57
CA ASP A 331 -15.95 35.31 -10.49
C ASP A 331 -16.22 34.33 -11.65
N LEU A 332 -15.18 33.82 -12.30
CA LEU A 332 -15.30 32.83 -13.38
C LEU A 332 -16.01 31.54 -12.94
N ARG A 333 -15.72 31.05 -11.73
CA ARG A 333 -16.35 29.84 -11.20
C ARG A 333 -17.82 30.06 -10.85
N THR A 334 -18.15 31.22 -10.30
CA THR A 334 -19.56 31.61 -10.04
C THR A 334 -20.33 31.75 -11.35
N GLN A 335 -19.72 32.32 -12.40
CA GLN A 335 -20.31 32.39 -13.73
C GLN A 335 -20.51 31.01 -14.36
N GLN A 336 -19.54 30.10 -14.21
CA GLN A 336 -19.64 28.73 -14.71
C GLN A 336 -20.76 27.95 -14.03
N LEU A 337 -20.93 28.10 -12.71
CA LEU A 337 -22.02 27.45 -11.97
C LEU A 337 -23.39 27.94 -12.43
N LYS A 338 -23.57 29.27 -12.54
CA LYS A 338 -24.82 29.87 -13.04
C LYS A 338 -25.15 29.43 -14.46
N ALA A 339 -24.16 29.39 -15.35
CA ALA A 339 -24.35 28.94 -16.74
C ALA A 339 -24.72 27.45 -16.80
N ARG A 340 -24.15 26.61 -15.92
CA ARG A 340 -24.48 25.18 -15.83
C ARG A 340 -25.92 24.96 -15.36
N GLU A 341 -26.32 25.60 -14.26
CA GLU A 341 -27.68 25.50 -13.71
C GLU A 341 -28.73 25.97 -14.72
N ALA A 342 -28.45 27.05 -15.46
CA ALA A 342 -29.33 27.54 -16.52
C ALA A 342 -29.48 26.53 -17.67
N LEU A 343 -28.37 25.94 -18.12
CA LEU A 343 -28.37 24.92 -19.18
C LEU A 343 -29.12 23.65 -18.74
N GLU A 344 -28.83 23.14 -17.53
CA GLU A 344 -29.51 21.97 -16.96
C GLU A 344 -31.03 22.19 -16.91
N ARG A 345 -31.48 23.36 -16.45
CA ARG A 345 -32.91 23.69 -16.40
C ARG A 345 -33.57 23.72 -17.78
N ILE A 346 -32.89 24.29 -18.78
CA ILE A 346 -33.42 24.34 -20.16
C ILE A 346 -33.45 22.94 -20.77
N GLN A 347 -32.44 22.10 -20.51
CA GLN A 347 -32.39 20.72 -20.99
C GLN A 347 -33.48 19.85 -20.36
N MET A 348 -33.78 20.02 -19.06
CA MET A 348 -34.91 19.36 -18.40
C MET A 348 -36.26 19.76 -19.03
N ASN A 349 -36.45 21.04 -19.31
CA ASN A 349 -37.67 21.52 -19.98
C ASN A 349 -37.79 21.00 -21.43
N LEU A 350 -36.67 20.91 -22.16
CA LEU A 350 -36.63 20.37 -23.51
C LEU A 350 -36.91 18.85 -23.53
N GLN A 351 -36.45 18.10 -22.52
CA GLN A 351 -36.80 16.69 -22.36
C GLN A 351 -38.30 16.49 -22.13
N ALA A 352 -38.94 17.39 -21.38
CA ALA A 352 -40.38 17.39 -21.16
C ALA A 352 -41.19 17.84 -22.40
N SER A 353 -40.58 18.56 -23.34
CA SER A 353 -41.23 19.07 -24.56
C SER A 353 -40.28 19.08 -25.77
N PRO A 354 -39.98 17.89 -26.36
CA PRO A 354 -38.89 17.72 -27.33
C PRO A 354 -39.09 18.45 -28.67
N ASN A 355 -40.35 18.74 -29.02
CA ASN A 355 -40.71 19.40 -30.29
C ASN A 355 -40.84 20.92 -30.15
N ASN A 356 -40.52 21.50 -28.99
CA ASN A 356 -40.59 22.94 -28.79
C ASN A 356 -39.35 23.63 -29.38
N GLU A 357 -39.53 24.28 -30.53
CA GLU A 357 -38.46 24.99 -31.25
C GLU A 357 -37.83 26.14 -30.44
N GLN A 358 -38.59 26.82 -29.57
CA GLN A 358 -38.03 27.84 -28.68
C GLN A 358 -37.08 27.24 -27.64
N LEU A 359 -37.41 26.07 -27.08
CA LEU A 359 -36.55 25.38 -26.12
C LEU A 359 -35.27 24.84 -26.78
N LYS A 360 -35.36 24.38 -28.04
CA LYS A 360 -34.17 23.96 -28.82
C LYS A 360 -33.21 25.12 -29.07
N LEU A 361 -33.75 26.30 -29.43
CA LEU A 361 -32.97 27.51 -29.62
C LEU A 361 -32.33 27.98 -28.31
N ALA A 362 -33.11 28.00 -27.22
CA ALA A 362 -32.62 28.38 -25.89
C ALA A 362 -31.54 27.42 -25.37
N GLU A 363 -31.67 26.11 -25.63
CA GLU A 363 -30.67 25.11 -25.25
C GLU A 363 -29.35 25.32 -26.02
N THR A 364 -29.45 25.61 -27.32
CA THR A 364 -28.27 25.89 -28.15
C THR A 364 -27.53 27.12 -27.64
N GLN A 365 -28.24 28.21 -27.36
CA GLN A 365 -27.66 29.45 -26.81
C GLN A 365 -27.02 29.24 -25.42
N ALA A 366 -27.71 28.52 -24.53
CA ALA A 366 -27.20 28.21 -23.20
C ALA A 366 -25.95 27.31 -23.25
N ARG A 367 -25.92 26.35 -24.18
CA ARG A 367 -24.79 25.45 -24.39
C ARG A 367 -23.57 26.21 -24.93
N GLU A 368 -23.77 27.10 -25.90
CA GLU A 368 -22.69 27.97 -26.42
C GLU A 368 -22.13 28.88 -25.33
N HIS A 369 -23.00 29.49 -24.51
CA HIS A 369 -22.59 30.32 -23.39
C HIS A 369 -21.77 29.55 -22.34
N TYR A 370 -22.24 28.37 -21.93
CA TYR A 370 -21.51 27.50 -20.99
C TYR A 370 -20.15 27.04 -21.55
N THR A 371 -20.10 26.69 -22.85
CA THR A 371 -18.87 26.27 -23.54
C THR A 371 -17.86 27.41 -23.61
N SER A 372 -18.32 28.64 -23.87
CA SER A 372 -17.48 29.84 -23.92
C SER A 372 -16.83 30.15 -22.55
N ILE A 373 -17.61 30.09 -21.46
CA ILE A 373 -17.10 30.30 -20.10
C ILE A 373 -16.09 29.19 -19.73
N THR A 374 -16.40 27.94 -20.06
CA THR A 374 -15.53 26.79 -19.77
C THR A 374 -14.21 26.87 -20.57
N SER A 375 -14.27 27.29 -21.83
CA SER A 375 -13.08 27.54 -22.66
C SER A 375 -12.21 28.66 -22.07
N SER A 376 -12.84 29.75 -21.61
CA SER A 376 -12.16 30.86 -20.96
C SER A 376 -11.49 30.45 -19.64
N ALA A 377 -12.11 29.58 -18.85
CA ALA A 377 -11.52 29.01 -17.64
C ALA A 377 -10.31 28.09 -17.95
N LEU A 378 -10.39 27.27 -19.00
CA LEU A 378 -9.30 26.38 -19.43
C LEU A 378 -8.10 27.16 -20.00
N ALA A 379 -8.34 28.29 -20.66
CA ALA A 379 -7.28 29.16 -21.17
C ALA A 379 -6.43 29.81 -20.07
N ILE A 380 -6.99 29.94 -18.86
CA ILE A 380 -6.31 30.51 -17.68
C ILE A 380 -5.48 29.46 -16.92
N ILE A 381 -5.68 28.17 -17.20
CA ILE A 381 -4.96 27.04 -16.57
C ILE A 381 -3.71 26.63 -17.37
N LYS A 382 -3.59 27.07 -18.63
CA LYS A 382 -2.38 26.91 -19.47
C LYS A 382 -1.38 28.03 -19.18
#